data_AF-A0A7J8G863-F1
#
_entry.id   AF-A0A7J8G863-F1
#
_cell.length_a   1.000
_cell.length_b   1.000
_cell.length_c   1.000
_cell.angle_alpha   90.00
_cell.angle_beta   90.00
_cell.angle_gamma   90.00
#
_symmetry.space_group_name_H-M   'P 1'
#
loop_
_entity.id
_entity.type
_entity.pdbx_description
1 polymer ?
#
loop_
_entity_poly.entity_id
_entity_poly.type
_entity_poly.pdbx_seq_one_letter_code
_entity_poly.pdbx_strand_id
1 'polypeptide(L)'
;MDLGPLNICEEMTILHGGFLLAEQLFRPKALAELTKSDWERVGQPIVEALREISSVTACSQPFAWKKKALILTAFPALRFMEEHSPNPSTTFLVSCLKETVWTKFSTPKEEKQFLELLSCLLSPVKPQGIPVAALLEPDEVLKEFVLPFLMLDVKEVDLSLRIFTQTLEANACLEEYWLQTCSPFPLIFSLCQLLDCFSKYWQLPKEKRCLSLDGKDLVIHILQLLYEIVLDNAETFSPDTWIKSLSWLHRKLEQLDWTVGLRLKNFFEGHFKCEVPATLFEICKLSEDEWTSQAHPGYGPGTGLLAWMECCCISSSISEQMLSLLVVDVGNPEEVKLFSKGFLVALVQVMPWCSTREWQYLHQLTRRLLEKQLLHVPYSLEYIQFVPLLNLKPLAQELQLSVLLLRAFQFLCSQSCRNWLPMEGWNHVVKLLCSSLTNLLDSVRLIQSVGPWAQGQEQDLTQEALFFYTQVFCHVLHIMAMLHKEVCEPLYVLALEILTCYETLCKTNPSISALLQKVNEQRFLKSIAENISPEERRQTLLHKINNF
;
A
#
# COMPACT_ATOMS: atom_id res chain seq x y z
N MET A 1 3.91 -20.32 31.88
CA MET A 1 5.06 -19.39 31.80
C MET A 1 5.13 -18.71 33.15
N ASP A 2 6.13 -19.08 33.96
CA ASP A 2 6.30 -18.57 35.32
C ASP A 2 6.65 -17.08 35.31
N LEU A 3 5.82 -16.30 36.01
CA LEU A 3 6.07 -14.89 36.30
C LEU A 3 7.19 -14.80 37.35
N GLY A 4 8.44 -14.65 36.90
CA GLY A 4 9.56 -14.30 37.78
C GLY A 4 9.34 -12.96 38.51
N PRO A 5 10.17 -12.63 39.52
CA PRO A 5 9.98 -11.47 40.37
C PRO A 5 9.86 -10.18 39.55
N LEU A 6 8.78 -9.44 39.80
CA LEU A 6 8.47 -8.14 39.20
C LEU A 6 9.63 -7.16 39.48
N ASN A 7 10.54 -7.01 38.52
CA ASN A 7 11.44 -5.86 38.53
C ASN A 7 10.59 -4.64 38.16
N ILE A 8 10.21 -3.86 39.17
CA ILE A 8 9.38 -2.66 39.06
C ILE A 8 10.22 -1.60 38.36
N CYS A 9 9.90 -1.27 37.10
CA CYS A 9 10.54 -0.14 36.42
C CYS A 9 10.08 1.18 37.06
N GLU A 10 10.86 2.25 36.90
CA GLU A 10 10.58 3.58 37.45
C GLU A 10 9.14 4.06 37.13
N GLU A 11 8.67 3.79 35.92
CA GLU A 11 7.31 4.12 35.49
C GLU A 11 6.23 3.33 36.25
N MET A 12 6.52 2.09 36.66
CA MET A 12 5.62 1.34 37.53
C MET A 12 5.60 1.90 38.95
N THR A 13 6.72 2.44 39.45
CA THR A 13 6.76 3.11 40.76
C THR A 13 5.94 4.40 40.75
N ILE A 14 6.02 5.20 39.68
CA ILE A 14 5.20 6.41 39.51
C ILE A 14 3.71 6.05 39.48
N LEU A 15 3.33 5.04 38.68
CA LEU A 15 1.93 4.59 38.61
C LEU A 15 1.43 4.11 39.96
N HIS A 16 2.22 3.26 40.62
CA HIS A 16 1.91 2.71 41.93
C HIS A 16 1.81 3.80 42.99
N GLY A 17 2.67 4.84 42.94
CA GLY A 17 2.61 6.01 43.80
C GLY A 17 1.31 6.80 43.62
N GLY A 18 0.89 7.04 42.37
CA GLY A 18 -0.39 7.68 42.07
C GLY A 18 -1.59 6.90 42.63
N PHE A 19 -1.60 5.57 42.45
CA PHE A 19 -2.64 4.71 43.01
C PHE A 19 -2.61 4.63 44.55
N LEU A 20 -1.43 4.59 45.17
CA LEU A 20 -1.31 4.62 46.63
C LEU A 20 -1.82 5.94 47.22
N LEU A 21 -1.51 7.07 46.58
CA LEU A 21 -2.02 8.37 47.01
C LEU A 21 -3.54 8.45 46.86
N ALA A 22 -4.07 7.96 45.74
CA ALA A 22 -5.51 7.82 45.54
C ALA A 22 -6.16 6.92 46.61
N GLU A 23 -5.56 5.78 46.94
CA GLU A 23 -6.06 4.88 47.97
C GLU A 23 -6.05 5.54 49.36
N GLN A 24 -5.01 6.30 49.69
CA GLN A 24 -4.96 7.08 50.92
C GLN A 24 -6.07 8.13 51.00
N LEU A 25 -6.37 8.80 49.88
CA LEU A 25 -7.45 9.79 49.80
C LEU A 25 -8.85 9.16 49.90
N PHE A 26 -8.99 7.87 49.58
CA PHE A 26 -10.27 7.16 49.52
C PHE A 26 -10.59 6.29 50.75
N ARG A 27 -9.65 6.18 51.71
CA ARG A 27 -9.90 5.43 52.95
C ARG A 27 -11.13 5.95 53.72
N PRO A 28 -11.92 5.04 54.32
CA PRO A 28 -11.62 3.61 54.54
C PRO A 28 -12.07 2.67 53.41
N LYS A 29 -12.65 3.18 52.31
CA LYS A 29 -13.10 2.33 51.19
C LYS A 29 -11.93 1.90 50.32
N ALA A 30 -12.04 0.73 49.70
CA ALA A 30 -11.05 0.27 48.73
C ALA A 30 -11.25 0.98 47.38
N LEU A 31 -10.18 1.25 46.62
CA LEU A 31 -10.28 1.83 45.27
C LEU A 31 -11.14 0.99 44.30
N ALA A 32 -11.31 -0.30 44.57
CA ALA A 32 -12.21 -1.18 43.81
C ALA A 32 -13.70 -0.83 43.99
N GLU A 33 -14.06 -0.08 45.04
CA GLU A 33 -15.43 0.37 45.36
C GLU A 33 -15.70 1.80 44.87
N LEU A 34 -14.79 2.38 44.09
CA LEU A 34 -14.84 3.77 43.68
C LEU A 34 -16.03 4.02 42.73
N THR A 35 -16.90 4.96 43.11
CA THR A 35 -18.05 5.35 42.30
C THR A 35 -17.75 6.63 41.52
N LYS A 36 -18.56 6.95 40.50
CA LYS A 36 -18.35 8.14 39.65
C LYS A 36 -18.19 9.43 40.47
N SER A 37 -18.98 9.62 41.52
CA SER A 37 -18.94 10.81 42.38
C SER A 37 -17.67 10.93 43.23
N ASP A 38 -16.96 9.82 43.46
CA ASP A 38 -15.74 9.82 44.26
C ASP A 38 -14.51 10.23 43.44
N TRP A 39 -14.62 10.20 42.11
CA TRP A 39 -13.49 10.44 41.20
C TRP A 39 -12.96 11.87 41.27
N GLU A 40 -13.81 12.88 41.47
CA GLU A 40 -13.36 14.27 41.62
C GLU A 40 -12.34 14.46 42.74
N ARG A 41 -12.41 13.62 43.78
CA ARG A 41 -11.53 13.68 44.95
C ARG A 41 -10.31 12.78 44.85
N VAL A 42 -10.39 11.70 44.07
CA VAL A 42 -9.44 10.57 44.11
C VAL A 42 -8.71 10.37 42.78
N GLY A 43 -9.26 10.86 41.68
CA GLY A 43 -8.76 10.63 40.32
C GLY A 43 -7.51 11.42 39.96
N GLN A 44 -7.32 12.62 40.54
CA GLN A 44 -6.22 13.52 40.17
C GLN A 44 -4.82 12.89 40.33
N PRO A 45 -4.45 12.23 41.45
CA PRO A 45 -3.18 11.52 41.56
C PRO A 45 -2.94 10.44 40.50
N ILE A 46 -4.02 9.76 40.08
CA ILE A 46 -3.94 8.71 39.05
C ILE A 46 -3.70 9.36 37.69
N VAL A 47 -4.45 10.41 37.34
CA VAL A 47 -4.29 11.15 36.08
C VAL A 47 -2.90 11.79 35.98
N GLU A 48 -2.39 12.36 37.07
CA GLU A 48 -1.04 12.93 37.13
C GLU A 48 0.03 11.86 36.93
N ALA A 49 -0.10 10.70 37.58
CA ALA A 49 0.82 9.59 37.37
C ALA A 49 0.77 9.05 35.92
N LEU A 50 -0.41 8.97 35.30
CA LEU A 50 -0.55 8.60 33.90
C LEU A 50 0.10 9.62 32.96
N ARG A 51 -0.09 10.92 33.25
CA ARG A 51 0.53 12.02 32.51
C ARG A 51 2.04 11.98 32.63
N GLU A 52 2.57 11.73 33.81
CA GLU A 52 4.00 11.60 34.08
C GLU A 52 4.59 10.41 33.31
N ILE A 53 3.98 9.23 33.41
CA ILE A 53 4.44 8.03 32.68
C ILE A 53 4.40 8.22 31.18
N SER A 54 3.36 8.89 30.67
CA SER A 54 3.18 9.16 29.25
C SER A 54 4.13 10.24 28.73
N SER A 55 4.65 11.11 29.61
CA SER A 55 5.65 12.12 29.29
C SER A 55 7.09 11.59 29.31
N VAL A 56 7.38 10.57 30.12
CA VAL A 56 8.71 9.95 30.29
C VAL A 56 9.03 8.91 29.20
N THR A 57 8.02 8.47 28.44
CA THR A 57 8.08 7.29 27.54
C THR A 57 8.89 7.40 26.25
N ALA A 58 9.69 8.44 26.05
CA ALA A 58 10.57 8.52 24.88
C ALA A 58 11.73 7.49 24.88
N CYS A 59 11.94 6.70 25.95
CA CYS A 59 13.22 5.99 26.14
C CYS A 59 13.21 4.51 26.63
N SER A 60 12.08 3.82 26.83
CA SER A 60 12.10 2.48 27.48
C SER A 60 11.58 1.27 26.67
N GLN A 61 12.03 0.07 27.08
CA GLN A 61 12.08 -1.20 26.33
C GLN A 61 10.72 -1.78 25.84
N PRO A 62 10.71 -2.69 24.84
CA PRO A 62 9.50 -3.25 24.20
C PRO A 62 8.50 -3.95 25.13
N PHE A 63 8.92 -4.38 26.32
CA PHE A 63 8.06 -5.09 27.29
C PHE A 63 7.27 -4.16 28.24
N ALA A 64 7.43 -2.83 28.15
CA ALA A 64 6.80 -1.91 29.09
C ALA A 64 5.30 -1.68 28.84
N TRP A 65 4.85 -1.61 27.58
CA TRP A 65 3.48 -1.18 27.26
C TRP A 65 2.39 -2.21 27.56
N LYS A 66 2.63 -3.50 27.27
CA LYS A 66 1.71 -4.58 27.67
C LYS A 66 1.55 -4.67 29.19
N LYS A 67 2.64 -4.46 29.93
CA LYS A 67 2.62 -4.41 31.41
C LYS A 67 1.87 -3.19 31.92
N LYS A 68 2.10 -2.02 31.32
CA LYS A 68 1.36 -0.78 31.64
C LYS A 68 -0.14 -0.99 31.39
N ALA A 69 -0.52 -1.48 30.21
CA ALA A 69 -1.93 -1.73 29.89
C ALA A 69 -2.59 -2.68 30.88
N LEU A 70 -1.92 -3.77 31.27
CA LEU A 70 -2.42 -4.72 32.27
C LEU A 70 -2.76 -4.02 33.60
N ILE A 71 -1.87 -3.15 34.08
CA ILE A 71 -2.10 -2.39 35.31
C ILE A 71 -3.30 -1.47 35.14
N LEU A 72 -3.36 -0.70 34.06
CA LEU A 72 -4.48 0.20 33.81
C LEU A 72 -5.80 -0.56 33.83
N THR A 73 -5.86 -1.69 33.11
CA THR A 73 -7.06 -2.51 32.96
C THR A 73 -7.54 -3.17 34.25
N ALA A 74 -6.75 -3.12 35.33
CA ALA A 74 -7.16 -3.50 36.68
C ALA A 74 -7.97 -2.40 37.40
N PHE A 75 -8.12 -1.21 36.81
CA PHE A 75 -8.82 -0.06 37.40
C PHE A 75 -9.98 0.44 36.51
N PRO A 76 -11.18 -0.16 36.63
CA PRO A 76 -12.35 0.19 35.81
C PRO A 76 -12.80 1.66 35.92
N ALA A 77 -12.46 2.35 37.01
CA ALA A 77 -12.77 3.77 37.22
C ALA A 77 -12.17 4.70 36.15
N LEU A 78 -11.12 4.27 35.44
CA LEU A 78 -10.55 5.01 34.30
C LEU A 78 -11.53 5.19 33.13
N ARG A 79 -12.63 4.42 33.11
CA ARG A 79 -13.72 4.54 32.14
C ARG A 79 -14.74 5.63 32.48
N PHE A 80 -14.59 6.32 33.61
CA PHE A 80 -15.53 7.39 33.94
C PHE A 80 -15.42 8.55 32.96
N MET A 81 -16.57 9.19 32.72
CA MET A 81 -16.67 10.33 31.81
C MET A 81 -16.23 11.61 32.53
N GLU A 82 -15.57 12.49 31.79
CA GLU A 82 -15.11 13.77 32.30
C GLU A 82 -16.27 14.79 32.34
N GLU A 83 -16.69 15.22 33.55
CA GLU A 83 -17.85 16.14 33.73
C GLU A 83 -17.51 17.62 33.46
N HIS A 84 -16.23 17.98 33.35
CA HIS A 84 -15.76 19.36 33.19
C HIS A 84 -15.06 19.67 31.86
N SER A 85 -15.08 18.75 30.90
CA SER A 85 -14.49 18.97 29.57
C SER A 85 -15.52 19.62 28.61
N PRO A 86 -15.06 20.35 27.57
CA PRO A 86 -15.97 20.89 26.55
C PRO A 86 -16.67 19.80 25.72
N ASN A 87 -16.27 18.53 25.85
CA ASN A 87 -16.83 17.41 25.12
C ASN A 87 -17.19 16.28 26.12
N PRO A 88 -18.38 16.31 26.74
CA PRO A 88 -18.77 15.45 27.87
C PRO A 88 -19.02 13.97 27.49
N SER A 89 -18.42 13.50 26.39
CA SER A 89 -18.58 12.15 25.83
C SER A 89 -17.31 11.30 25.88
N THR A 90 -16.17 11.84 26.34
CA THR A 90 -14.89 11.13 26.39
C THR A 90 -14.56 10.62 27.79
N THR A 91 -13.94 9.45 27.88
CA THR A 91 -13.40 8.92 29.14
C THR A 91 -12.12 9.64 29.55
N PHE A 92 -11.81 9.62 30.85
CA PHE A 92 -10.55 10.18 31.37
C PHE A 92 -9.32 9.58 30.71
N LEU A 93 -9.36 8.27 30.41
CA LEU A 93 -8.25 7.61 29.74
C LEU A 93 -8.02 8.18 28.33
N VAL A 94 -9.07 8.40 27.56
CA VAL A 94 -8.94 8.98 26.22
C VAL A 94 -8.47 10.43 26.27
N SER A 95 -9.04 11.26 27.16
CA SER A 95 -8.54 12.63 27.40
C SER A 95 -7.04 12.61 27.73
N CYS A 96 -6.62 11.73 28.63
CA CYS A 96 -5.22 11.56 29.00
C CYS A 96 -4.35 11.16 27.81
N LEU A 97 -4.72 10.13 27.05
CA LEU A 97 -3.95 9.67 25.88
C LEU A 97 -3.82 10.77 24.82
N LYS A 98 -4.88 11.54 24.57
CA LYS A 98 -4.87 12.68 23.65
C LYS A 98 -3.94 13.80 24.11
N GLU A 99 -4.02 14.19 25.37
CA GLU A 99 -3.19 15.29 25.89
C GLU A 99 -1.72 14.91 25.98
N THR A 100 -1.41 13.65 26.26
CA THR A 100 -0.07 13.25 26.72
C THR A 100 0.75 12.57 25.64
N VAL A 101 0.11 11.79 24.76
CA VAL A 101 0.81 10.95 23.78
C VAL A 101 0.47 11.33 22.34
N TRP A 102 -0.80 11.60 22.04
CA TRP A 102 -1.24 11.92 20.70
C TRP A 102 -0.52 13.14 20.13
N THR A 103 -0.17 13.09 18.84
CA THR A 103 0.65 14.09 18.09
C THR A 103 2.07 14.36 18.62
N LYS A 104 2.55 13.62 19.62
CA LYS A 104 3.88 13.83 20.24
C LYS A 104 4.90 12.74 19.90
N PHE A 105 4.58 11.90 18.93
CA PHE A 105 5.47 10.85 18.44
C PHE A 105 6.65 11.46 17.67
N SER A 106 7.85 11.06 18.06
CA SER A 106 9.11 11.44 17.42
C SER A 106 9.68 10.32 16.55
N THR A 107 9.27 9.06 16.77
CA THR A 107 9.77 7.91 16.03
C THR A 107 8.67 6.91 15.61
N PRO A 108 8.85 6.16 14.49
CA PRO A 108 7.93 5.09 14.09
C PRO A 108 7.77 3.97 15.13
N LYS A 109 8.78 3.81 15.99
CA LYS A 109 8.75 2.84 17.09
C LYS A 109 7.73 3.26 18.15
N GLU A 110 7.64 4.54 18.48
CA GLU A 110 6.67 5.06 19.45
C GLU A 110 5.24 4.93 18.93
N GLU A 111 5.00 5.19 17.63
CA GLU A 111 3.71 4.94 17.00
C GLU A 111 3.29 3.47 17.11
N LYS A 112 4.22 2.55 16.80
CA LYS A 112 3.96 1.11 16.95
C LYS A 112 3.63 0.74 18.40
N GLN A 113 4.35 1.30 19.35
CA GLN A 113 4.09 1.08 20.77
C GLN A 113 2.72 1.61 21.22
N PHE A 114 2.30 2.76 20.68
CA PHE A 114 0.97 3.31 20.93
C PHE A 114 -0.14 2.42 20.36
N LEU A 115 0.04 1.89 19.15
CA LEU A 115 -0.89 0.90 18.58
C LEU A 115 -1.02 -0.36 19.46
N GLU A 116 0.10 -0.88 19.96
CA GLU A 116 0.11 -2.02 20.89
C GLU A 116 -0.59 -1.70 22.21
N LEU A 117 -0.42 -0.48 22.75
CA LEU A 117 -1.12 0.00 23.93
C LEU A 117 -2.64 0.04 23.69
N LEU A 118 -3.10 0.68 22.60
CA LEU A 118 -4.52 0.75 22.25
C LEU A 118 -5.14 -0.64 22.10
N SER A 119 -4.42 -1.58 21.46
CA SER A 119 -4.86 -2.97 21.34
C SER A 119 -5.13 -3.61 22.70
N CYS A 120 -4.20 -3.44 23.65
CA CYS A 120 -4.34 -4.02 24.98
C CYS A 120 -5.45 -3.36 25.82
N LEU A 121 -5.76 -2.08 25.56
CA LEU A 121 -6.81 -1.34 26.26
C LEU A 121 -8.21 -1.68 25.74
N LEU A 122 -8.34 -1.93 24.43
CA LEU A 122 -9.56 -2.41 23.77
C LEU A 122 -9.84 -3.89 24.09
N SER A 123 -8.80 -4.72 24.08
CA SER A 123 -8.91 -6.18 24.24
C SER A 123 -7.88 -6.70 25.25
N PRO A 124 -8.13 -6.51 26.56
CA PRO A 124 -7.17 -6.91 27.57
C PRO A 124 -7.03 -8.44 27.66
N VAL A 125 -5.80 -8.90 27.76
CA VAL A 125 -5.51 -10.30 28.09
C VAL A 125 -5.97 -10.55 29.52
N LYS A 126 -6.79 -11.58 29.75
CA LYS A 126 -7.24 -11.99 31.08
C LYS A 126 -6.20 -12.91 31.73
N PRO A 127 -5.30 -12.43 32.61
CA PRO A 127 -4.49 -13.32 33.43
C PRO A 127 -5.36 -14.07 34.45
N GLN A 128 -4.89 -15.23 34.88
CA GLN A 128 -5.59 -16.03 35.89
C GLN A 128 -5.70 -15.24 37.21
N GLY A 129 -6.93 -14.98 37.66
CA GLY A 129 -7.22 -14.44 39.00
C GLY A 129 -7.31 -12.91 39.13
N ILE A 130 -7.11 -12.12 38.07
CA ILE A 130 -7.30 -10.66 38.10
C ILE A 130 -8.55 -10.30 37.27
N PRO A 131 -9.55 -9.61 37.83
CA PRO A 131 -10.64 -9.06 37.05
C PRO A 131 -10.09 -7.94 36.17
N VAL A 132 -10.15 -8.14 34.85
CA VAL A 132 -9.66 -7.18 33.86
C VAL A 132 -10.81 -6.81 32.94
N ALA A 133 -11.01 -5.51 32.74
CA ALA A 133 -12.05 -4.96 31.85
C ALA A 133 -11.40 -4.15 30.72
N ALA A 134 -12.02 -4.19 29.53
CA ALA A 134 -11.66 -3.27 28.46
C ALA A 134 -11.87 -1.84 28.96
N LEU A 135 -10.89 -0.98 28.72
CA LEU A 135 -10.92 0.42 29.16
C LEU A 135 -11.30 1.40 28.05
N LEU A 136 -11.20 0.96 26.81
CA LEU A 136 -11.60 1.71 25.63
C LEU A 136 -12.69 0.93 24.92
N GLU A 137 -13.66 1.67 24.36
CA GLU A 137 -14.62 1.11 23.42
C GLU A 137 -14.21 1.41 21.97
N PRO A 138 -14.52 0.52 21.01
CA PRO A 138 -14.15 0.72 19.61
C PRO A 138 -14.67 2.03 19.00
N ASP A 139 -15.90 2.45 19.35
CA ASP A 139 -16.51 3.67 18.85
C ASP A 139 -15.82 4.93 19.40
N GLU A 140 -15.41 4.89 20.68
CA GLU A 140 -14.63 5.95 21.32
C GLU A 140 -13.28 6.14 20.61
N VAL A 141 -12.60 5.04 20.28
CA VAL A 141 -11.32 5.08 19.55
C VAL A 141 -11.48 5.70 18.16
N LEU A 142 -12.54 5.32 17.42
CA LEU A 142 -12.79 5.90 16.09
C LEU A 142 -13.08 7.40 16.17
N LYS A 143 -13.94 7.81 17.11
CA LYS A 143 -14.33 9.22 17.27
C LYS A 143 -13.15 10.11 17.61
N GLU A 144 -12.23 9.62 18.42
CA GLU A 144 -11.18 10.46 19.02
C GLU A 144 -9.84 10.38 18.31
N PHE A 145 -9.49 9.23 17.69
CA PHE A 145 -8.19 9.01 17.05
C PHE A 145 -8.26 8.74 15.55
N VAL A 146 -9.46 8.62 14.96
CA VAL A 146 -9.60 8.33 13.52
C VAL A 146 -10.34 9.44 12.80
N LEU A 147 -11.63 9.64 13.11
CA LEU A 147 -12.52 10.55 12.38
C LEU A 147 -11.96 11.96 12.17
N PRO A 148 -11.32 12.63 13.16
CA PRO A 148 -10.82 13.99 12.98
C PRO A 148 -9.63 14.08 12.02
N PHE A 149 -9.00 12.95 11.67
CA PHE A 149 -7.74 12.87 10.96
C PHE A 149 -7.83 12.16 9.60
N LEU A 150 -9.04 11.77 9.15
CA LEU A 150 -9.28 11.15 7.83
C LEU A 150 -9.23 12.17 6.68
N MET A 151 -8.15 12.94 6.59
CA MET A 151 -7.91 13.92 5.52
C MET A 151 -6.46 13.84 5.05
N LEU A 152 -6.23 14.02 3.75
CA LEU A 152 -4.92 13.79 3.13
C LEU A 152 -3.83 14.76 3.62
N ASP A 153 -4.22 15.95 4.06
CA ASP A 153 -3.35 17.04 4.53
C ASP A 153 -3.09 17.02 6.04
N VAL A 154 -3.58 16.01 6.74
CA VAL A 154 -3.36 15.81 8.18
C VAL A 154 -2.19 14.86 8.40
N LYS A 155 -1.24 15.24 9.27
CA LYS A 155 -0.01 14.47 9.50
C LYS A 155 -0.29 13.10 10.12
N GLU A 156 -1.31 13.04 10.97
CA GLU A 156 -1.70 11.86 11.72
C GLU A 156 -2.52 10.86 10.89
N VAL A 157 -2.84 11.15 9.62
CA VAL A 157 -3.72 10.33 8.78
C VAL A 157 -3.23 8.88 8.66
N ASP A 158 -1.91 8.65 8.48
CA ASP A 158 -1.35 7.30 8.37
C ASP A 158 -1.56 6.49 9.66
N LEU A 159 -1.19 7.07 10.81
CA LEU A 159 -1.38 6.45 12.11
C LEU A 159 -2.88 6.21 12.40
N SER A 160 -3.73 7.16 12.05
CA SER A 160 -5.19 7.08 12.22
C SER A 160 -5.79 5.94 11.41
N LEU A 161 -5.35 5.74 10.16
CA LEU A 161 -5.76 4.60 9.33
C LEU A 161 -5.27 3.27 9.91
N ARG A 162 -4.06 3.22 10.48
CA ARG A 162 -3.54 2.02 11.16
C ARG A 162 -4.34 1.68 12.42
N ILE A 163 -4.71 2.69 13.21
CA ILE A 163 -5.62 2.53 14.36
C ILE A 163 -6.98 2.01 13.87
N PHE A 164 -7.50 2.58 12.78
CA PHE A 164 -8.79 2.16 12.23
C PHE A 164 -8.78 0.70 11.79
N THR A 165 -7.75 0.28 11.03
CA THR A 165 -7.57 -1.12 10.61
C THR A 165 -7.56 -2.05 11.82
N GLN A 166 -6.71 -1.77 12.80
CA GLN A 166 -6.60 -2.58 14.02
C GLN A 166 -7.92 -2.64 14.79
N THR A 167 -8.67 -1.54 14.84
CA THR A 167 -9.96 -1.47 15.53
C THR A 167 -11.02 -2.29 14.81
N LEU A 168 -11.08 -2.24 13.48
CA LEU A 168 -11.99 -3.07 12.70
C LEU A 168 -11.67 -4.56 12.84
N GLU A 169 -10.41 -4.96 12.64
CA GLU A 169 -9.99 -6.36 12.67
C GLU A 169 -10.20 -6.99 14.05
N ALA A 170 -9.86 -6.29 15.13
CA ALA A 170 -9.99 -6.82 16.49
C ALA A 170 -11.46 -6.99 16.92
N ASN A 171 -12.37 -6.23 16.33
CA ASN A 171 -13.77 -6.14 16.76
C ASN A 171 -14.77 -6.62 15.69
N ALA A 172 -14.30 -7.28 14.63
CA ALA A 172 -15.15 -7.79 13.56
C ALA A 172 -16.11 -8.90 14.04
N CYS A 173 -15.71 -9.67 15.06
CA CYS A 173 -16.47 -10.82 15.57
C CYS A 173 -17.24 -10.52 16.88
N LEU A 174 -17.44 -9.25 17.24
CA LEU A 174 -18.25 -8.91 18.41
C LEU A 174 -19.72 -9.29 18.15
N GLU A 175 -20.41 -9.80 19.18
CA GLU A 175 -21.83 -10.17 19.08
C GLU A 175 -22.72 -8.93 18.85
N GLU A 176 -22.33 -7.76 19.38
CA GLU A 176 -23.03 -6.50 19.16
C GLU A 176 -22.39 -5.70 18.03
N TYR A 177 -23.23 -5.23 17.10
CA TYR A 177 -22.80 -4.41 15.96
C TYR A 177 -22.45 -2.97 16.39
N TRP A 178 -21.25 -2.81 16.96
CA TRP A 178 -20.78 -1.53 17.52
C TRP A 178 -20.71 -0.40 16.50
N LEU A 179 -20.42 -0.69 15.22
CA LEU A 179 -20.30 0.31 14.14
C LEU A 179 -21.62 1.07 13.89
N GLN A 180 -22.77 0.54 14.29
CA GLN A 180 -24.05 1.25 14.19
C GLN A 180 -23.98 2.63 14.88
N THR A 181 -23.26 2.71 16.00
CA THR A 181 -23.07 3.94 16.79
C THR A 181 -22.12 4.95 16.12
N CYS A 182 -21.38 4.52 15.09
CA CYS A 182 -20.38 5.31 14.38
C CYS A 182 -20.88 5.89 13.05
N SER A 183 -22.17 5.70 12.69
CA SER A 183 -22.71 6.11 11.40
C SER A 183 -21.90 5.55 10.21
N PRO A 184 -22.04 4.24 9.91
CA PRO A 184 -21.11 3.54 9.02
C PRO A 184 -21.13 4.07 7.57
N PHE A 185 -22.28 4.53 7.06
CA PHE A 185 -22.38 5.08 5.70
C PHE A 185 -21.59 6.40 5.54
N PRO A 186 -21.72 7.40 6.43
CA PRO A 186 -20.80 8.54 6.46
C PRO A 186 -19.33 8.16 6.57
N LEU A 187 -18.99 7.15 7.39
CA LEU A 187 -17.61 6.69 7.55
C LEU A 187 -17.04 6.08 6.25
N ILE A 188 -17.84 5.26 5.55
CA ILE A 188 -17.53 4.75 4.20
C ILE A 188 -17.29 5.93 3.25
N PHE A 189 -18.18 6.93 3.27
CA PHE A 189 -18.05 8.11 2.41
C PHE A 189 -16.76 8.91 2.72
N SER A 190 -16.38 9.08 3.98
CA SER A 190 -15.13 9.77 4.36
C SER A 190 -13.90 9.07 3.80
N LEU A 191 -13.85 7.73 3.83
CA LEU A 191 -12.78 6.96 3.17
C LEU A 191 -12.80 7.14 1.65
N CYS A 192 -13.99 7.19 1.04
CA CYS A 192 -14.15 7.47 -0.39
C CYS A 192 -13.63 8.87 -0.77
N GLN A 193 -13.90 9.89 0.05
CA GLN A 193 -13.35 11.23 -0.15
C GLN A 193 -11.82 11.26 -0.02
N LEU A 194 -11.26 10.49 0.91
CA LEU A 194 -9.82 10.34 1.04
C LEU A 194 -9.21 9.64 -0.19
N LEU A 195 -9.87 8.61 -0.73
CA LEU A 195 -9.47 7.96 -1.98
C LEU A 195 -9.54 8.90 -3.18
N ASP A 196 -10.59 9.71 -3.28
CA ASP A 196 -10.78 10.68 -4.37
C ASP A 196 -9.60 11.67 -4.46
N CYS A 197 -9.03 12.04 -3.31
CA CYS A 197 -7.86 12.94 -3.27
C CYS A 197 -6.63 12.36 -4.01
N PHE A 198 -6.55 11.04 -4.19
CA PHE A 198 -5.46 10.42 -4.95
C PHE A 198 -5.59 10.61 -6.47
N SER A 199 -6.79 10.94 -7.00
CA SER A 199 -6.98 11.27 -8.42
C SER A 199 -6.22 12.52 -8.85
N LYS A 200 -5.89 13.39 -7.89
CA LYS A 200 -5.15 14.65 -8.10
C LYS A 200 -3.89 14.74 -7.24
N TYR A 201 -3.38 13.60 -6.76
CA TYR A 201 -2.30 13.52 -5.79
C TYR A 201 -1.06 14.35 -6.15
N TRP A 202 -0.57 14.24 -7.38
CA TRP A 202 0.64 14.95 -7.82
C TRP A 202 0.41 16.44 -8.10
N GLN A 203 -0.84 16.87 -8.30
CA GLN A 203 -1.22 18.27 -8.43
C GLN A 203 -1.34 18.98 -7.08
N LEU A 204 -1.42 18.23 -5.97
CA LEU A 204 -1.46 18.82 -4.64
C LEU A 204 -0.09 19.36 -4.21
N PRO A 205 -0.06 20.48 -3.46
CA PRO A 205 1.16 20.95 -2.78
C PRO A 205 1.76 19.87 -1.89
N LYS A 206 3.09 19.89 -1.73
CA LYS A 206 3.82 18.87 -0.96
C LYS A 206 3.32 18.73 0.47
N GLU A 207 2.95 19.84 1.10
CA GLU A 207 2.47 19.93 2.48
C GLU A 207 1.12 19.26 2.67
N LYS A 208 0.33 19.10 1.59
CA LYS A 208 -0.99 18.46 1.61
C LYS A 208 -0.95 16.97 1.31
N ARG A 209 0.25 16.39 1.11
CA ARG A 209 0.45 14.98 0.78
C ARG A 209 1.02 14.25 1.99
N CYS A 210 0.27 14.23 3.10
CA CYS A 210 0.72 13.60 4.34
C CYS A 210 0.63 12.07 4.28
N LEU A 211 -0.25 11.51 3.45
CA LEU A 211 -0.31 10.08 3.16
C LEU A 211 0.35 9.77 1.82
N SER A 212 1.26 8.79 1.78
CA SER A 212 1.90 8.35 0.54
C SER A 212 0.95 7.57 -0.38
N LEU A 213 1.33 7.35 -1.64
CA LEU A 213 0.58 6.46 -2.55
C LEU A 213 0.54 5.01 -2.06
N ASP A 214 1.50 4.54 -1.27
CA ASP A 214 1.39 3.23 -0.62
C ASP A 214 0.33 3.24 0.49
N GLY A 215 0.12 4.39 1.13
CA GLY A 215 -0.98 4.58 2.08
C GLY A 215 -2.36 4.48 1.42
N LYS A 216 -2.46 4.68 0.10
CA LYS A 216 -3.69 4.41 -0.67
C LYS A 216 -4.15 2.96 -0.52
N ASP A 217 -3.22 1.99 -0.48
CA ASP A 217 -3.55 0.58 -0.29
C ASP A 217 -4.20 0.31 1.06
N LEU A 218 -3.75 1.03 2.09
CA LEU A 218 -4.35 0.97 3.42
C LEU A 218 -5.78 1.51 3.42
N VAL A 219 -6.02 2.66 2.76
CA VAL A 219 -7.37 3.22 2.63
C VAL A 219 -8.31 2.27 1.87
N ILE A 220 -7.84 1.67 0.77
CA ILE A 220 -8.61 0.67 0.00
C ILE A 220 -8.95 -0.54 0.87
N HIS A 221 -7.97 -1.04 1.64
CA HIS A 221 -8.17 -2.18 2.52
C HIS A 221 -9.19 -1.89 3.63
N ILE A 222 -9.09 -0.74 4.29
CA ILE A 222 -10.05 -0.33 5.33
C ILE A 222 -11.44 -0.15 4.73
N LEU A 223 -11.55 0.46 3.56
CA LEU A 223 -12.83 0.63 2.87
C LEU A 223 -13.48 -0.73 2.61
N GLN A 224 -12.70 -1.70 2.11
CA GLN A 224 -13.17 -3.07 1.88
C GLN A 224 -13.65 -3.72 3.16
N LEU A 225 -12.81 -3.73 4.20
CA LEU A 225 -13.14 -4.33 5.49
C LEU A 225 -14.40 -3.68 6.10
N LEU A 226 -14.49 -2.35 6.04
CA LEU A 226 -15.61 -1.60 6.60
C LEU A 226 -16.93 -1.94 5.89
N TYR A 227 -16.96 -1.91 4.56
CA TYR A 227 -18.21 -2.19 3.85
C TYR A 227 -18.61 -3.68 3.96
N GLU A 228 -17.64 -4.61 4.00
CA GLU A 228 -17.91 -6.04 4.23
C GLU A 228 -18.58 -6.25 5.59
N ILE A 229 -18.04 -5.66 6.66
CA ILE A 229 -18.65 -5.71 7.99
C ILE A 229 -20.07 -5.10 7.98
N VAL A 230 -20.28 -4.01 7.24
CA VAL A 230 -21.61 -3.38 7.12
C VAL A 230 -22.60 -4.27 6.37
N LEU A 231 -22.17 -4.96 5.31
CA LEU A 231 -23.00 -5.91 4.56
C LEU A 231 -23.37 -7.13 5.41
N ASP A 232 -22.40 -7.70 6.12
CA ASP A 232 -22.63 -8.85 7.01
C ASP A 232 -23.62 -8.51 8.14
N ASN A 233 -23.76 -7.22 8.48
CA ASN A 233 -24.69 -6.71 9.48
C ASN A 233 -25.89 -5.95 8.87
N ALA A 234 -26.19 -6.13 7.57
CA ALA A 234 -27.26 -5.40 6.89
C ALA A 234 -28.64 -5.62 7.54
N GLU A 235 -28.89 -6.81 8.12
CA GLU A 235 -30.13 -7.16 8.81
C GLU A 235 -30.36 -6.36 10.10
N THR A 236 -29.32 -5.75 10.68
CA THR A 236 -29.44 -4.89 11.87
C THR A 236 -30.11 -3.55 11.57
N PHE A 237 -30.19 -3.17 10.29
CA PHE A 237 -30.86 -1.96 9.84
C PHE A 237 -32.32 -2.24 9.47
N SER A 238 -33.20 -1.27 9.73
CA SER A 238 -34.55 -1.34 9.13
C SER A 238 -34.44 -1.25 7.60
N PRO A 239 -35.31 -1.94 6.83
CA PRO A 239 -35.24 -1.91 5.37
C PRO A 239 -35.30 -0.50 4.77
N ASP A 240 -36.12 0.37 5.35
CA ASP A 240 -36.23 1.78 4.92
C ASP A 240 -34.94 2.56 5.20
N THR A 241 -34.32 2.36 6.37
CA THR A 241 -33.03 2.98 6.71
C THR A 241 -31.92 2.50 5.79
N TRP A 242 -31.85 1.19 5.51
CA TRP A 242 -30.86 0.61 4.60
C TRP A 242 -30.95 1.22 3.21
N ILE A 243 -32.14 1.20 2.59
CA ILE A 243 -32.36 1.72 1.22
C ILE A 243 -32.05 3.22 1.15
N LYS A 244 -32.48 4.01 2.14
CA LYS A 244 -32.18 5.45 2.20
C LYS A 244 -30.69 5.73 2.34
N SER A 245 -29.99 4.92 3.14
CA SER A 245 -28.56 5.10 3.40
C SER A 245 -27.72 4.71 2.17
N LEU A 246 -28.07 3.62 1.50
CA LEU A 246 -27.49 3.24 0.20
C LEU A 246 -27.70 4.32 -0.86
N SER A 247 -28.93 4.81 -1.00
CA SER A 247 -29.27 5.86 -1.98
C SER A 247 -28.55 7.18 -1.67
N TRP A 248 -28.43 7.54 -0.39
CA TRP A 248 -27.66 8.69 0.05
C TRP A 248 -26.19 8.54 -0.32
N LEU A 249 -25.58 7.38 -0.05
CA LEU A 249 -24.18 7.12 -0.34
C LEU A 249 -23.92 7.16 -1.85
N HIS A 250 -24.74 6.46 -2.65
CA HIS A 250 -24.64 6.46 -4.11
C HIS A 250 -24.62 7.88 -4.67
N ARG A 251 -25.60 8.71 -4.27
CA ARG A 251 -25.68 10.12 -4.70
C ARG A 251 -24.46 10.96 -4.26
N LYS A 252 -23.86 10.63 -3.12
CA LYS A 252 -22.65 11.32 -2.66
C LYS A 252 -21.42 10.96 -3.49
N LEU A 253 -21.33 9.71 -3.97
CA LEU A 253 -20.24 9.23 -4.80
C LEU A 253 -20.24 9.83 -6.22
N GLU A 254 -21.39 10.27 -6.74
CA GLU A 254 -21.50 10.99 -8.03
C GLU A 254 -20.62 12.26 -8.09
N GLN A 255 -20.19 12.78 -6.94
CA GLN A 255 -19.34 13.97 -6.84
C GLN A 255 -17.84 13.66 -6.86
N LEU A 256 -17.47 12.37 -6.75
CA LEU A 256 -16.10 11.90 -6.70
C LEU A 256 -15.68 11.32 -8.06
N ASP A 257 -14.40 11.00 -8.19
CA ASP A 257 -13.92 10.24 -9.33
C ASP A 257 -14.64 8.88 -9.44
N TRP A 258 -15.01 8.50 -10.66
CA TRP A 258 -15.82 7.31 -10.94
C TRP A 258 -15.15 6.01 -10.50
N THR A 259 -13.82 5.96 -10.45
CA THR A 259 -13.08 4.78 -9.97
C THR A 259 -13.32 4.53 -8.48
N VAL A 260 -13.65 5.56 -7.70
CA VAL A 260 -14.01 5.44 -6.28
C VAL A 260 -15.36 4.73 -6.14
N GLY A 261 -16.35 5.12 -6.96
CA GLY A 261 -17.66 4.45 -6.98
C GLY A 261 -17.54 2.98 -7.39
N LEU A 262 -16.71 2.68 -8.40
CA LEU A 262 -16.51 1.30 -8.87
C LEU A 262 -15.86 0.39 -7.81
N ARG A 263 -15.10 0.92 -6.84
CA ARG A 263 -14.59 0.15 -5.69
C ARG A 263 -15.69 -0.36 -4.76
N LEU A 264 -16.85 0.30 -4.77
CA LEU A 264 -18.03 -0.09 -4.01
C LEU A 264 -19.02 -0.93 -4.83
N LYS A 265 -18.61 -1.46 -5.99
CA LYS A 265 -19.44 -2.33 -6.85
C LYS A 265 -20.18 -3.41 -6.05
N ASN A 266 -19.45 -4.18 -5.23
CA ASN A 266 -20.04 -5.27 -4.45
C ASN A 266 -20.99 -4.76 -3.36
N PHE A 267 -20.73 -3.57 -2.81
CA PHE A 267 -21.59 -2.95 -1.81
C PHE A 267 -22.94 -2.50 -2.37
N PHE A 268 -22.98 -2.14 -3.65
CA PHE A 268 -24.20 -1.73 -4.36
C PHE A 268 -24.86 -2.84 -5.19
N GLU A 269 -24.34 -4.06 -5.12
CA GLU A 269 -24.85 -5.19 -5.89
C GLU A 269 -26.35 -5.41 -5.63
N GLY A 270 -27.13 -5.59 -6.70
CA GLY A 270 -28.59 -5.74 -6.63
C GLY A 270 -29.36 -4.44 -6.38
N HIS A 271 -28.69 -3.31 -6.15
CA HIS A 271 -29.32 -2.01 -5.90
C HIS A 271 -29.06 -0.99 -7.01
N PHE A 272 -27.82 -0.92 -7.52
CA PHE A 272 -27.43 0.02 -8.57
C PHE A 272 -26.57 -0.68 -9.62
N LYS A 273 -26.61 -0.17 -10.87
CA LYS A 273 -25.71 -0.59 -11.94
C LYS A 273 -24.34 0.05 -11.77
N CYS A 274 -23.31 -0.56 -12.34
CA CYS A 274 -21.95 -0.03 -12.31
C CYS A 274 -21.80 1.13 -13.30
N GLU A 275 -21.60 2.33 -12.80
CA GLU A 275 -21.44 3.53 -13.63
C GLU A 275 -19.97 3.67 -14.08
N VAL A 276 -19.74 3.79 -15.39
CA VAL A 276 -18.41 3.86 -16.00
C VAL A 276 -18.36 4.81 -17.20
N PRO A 277 -17.18 5.31 -17.60
CA PRO A 277 -17.03 6.12 -18.81
C PRO A 277 -17.57 5.46 -20.07
N ALA A 278 -18.31 6.23 -20.87
CA ALA A 278 -18.89 5.78 -22.14
C ALA A 278 -17.85 5.18 -23.10
N THR A 279 -16.63 5.71 -23.07
CA THR A 279 -15.52 5.25 -23.92
C THR A 279 -15.06 3.83 -23.60
N LEU A 280 -15.43 3.29 -22.43
CA LEU A 280 -15.16 1.90 -22.08
C LEU A 280 -16.01 0.92 -22.91
N PHE A 281 -17.25 1.29 -23.26
CA PHE A 281 -18.13 0.49 -24.12
C PHE A 281 -17.61 0.39 -25.57
N GLU A 282 -16.73 1.30 -25.99
CA GLU A 282 -16.12 1.25 -27.33
C GLU A 282 -15.13 0.09 -27.47
N ILE A 283 -14.55 -0.39 -26.36
CA ILE A 283 -13.49 -1.41 -26.37
C ILE A 283 -13.86 -2.68 -25.57
N CYS A 284 -14.95 -2.64 -24.80
CA CYS A 284 -15.44 -3.78 -24.02
C CYS A 284 -16.91 -4.10 -24.33
N LYS A 285 -17.23 -5.40 -24.41
CA LYS A 285 -18.60 -5.90 -24.53
C LYS A 285 -19.34 -5.87 -23.19
N LEU A 286 -19.56 -4.68 -22.65
CA LEU A 286 -20.29 -4.49 -21.40
C LEU A 286 -21.79 -4.67 -21.62
N SER A 287 -22.46 -5.39 -20.72
CA SER A 287 -23.92 -5.52 -20.72
C SER A 287 -24.57 -4.28 -20.11
N GLU A 288 -25.57 -3.72 -20.79
CA GLU A 288 -26.37 -2.61 -20.25
C GLU A 288 -27.20 -3.01 -19.02
N ASP A 289 -27.37 -4.31 -18.75
CA ASP A 289 -28.07 -4.79 -17.55
C ASP A 289 -27.24 -4.58 -16.27
N GLU A 290 -25.92 -4.68 -16.38
CA GLU A 290 -24.99 -4.56 -15.25
C GLU A 290 -24.29 -3.19 -15.20
N TRP A 291 -24.06 -2.57 -16.36
CA TRP A 291 -23.23 -1.38 -16.51
C TRP A 291 -24.03 -0.21 -17.10
N THR A 292 -23.75 0.99 -16.60
CA THR A 292 -24.32 2.24 -17.11
C THR A 292 -23.20 3.10 -17.67
N SER A 293 -23.34 3.51 -18.93
CA SER A 293 -22.44 4.44 -19.59
C SER A 293 -22.71 5.88 -19.13
N GLN A 294 -21.66 6.60 -18.71
CA GLN A 294 -21.72 8.01 -18.35
C GLN A 294 -20.70 8.86 -19.11
N ALA A 295 -21.07 10.11 -19.36
CA ALA A 295 -20.17 11.11 -19.93
C ALA A 295 -19.31 11.72 -18.82
N HIS A 296 -18.00 11.45 -18.84
CA HIS A 296 -17.05 12.01 -17.90
C HIS A 296 -16.16 13.04 -18.59
N PRO A 297 -15.94 14.24 -18.02
CA PRO A 297 -15.15 15.31 -18.66
C PRO A 297 -13.72 14.92 -19.04
N GLY A 298 -13.12 13.96 -18.32
CA GLY A 298 -11.76 13.46 -18.59
C GLY A 298 -11.66 12.43 -19.72
N TYR A 299 -12.79 11.94 -20.24
CA TYR A 299 -12.84 10.83 -21.19
C TYR A 299 -13.54 11.28 -22.46
N GLY A 300 -12.78 11.26 -23.56
CA GLY A 300 -13.27 11.53 -24.91
C GLY A 300 -12.90 10.42 -25.89
N PRO A 301 -13.21 10.60 -27.18
CA PRO A 301 -12.88 9.62 -28.21
C PRO A 301 -11.40 9.18 -28.14
N GLY A 302 -11.17 7.86 -28.10
CA GLY A 302 -9.82 7.29 -28.00
C GLY A 302 -9.27 7.12 -26.58
N THR A 303 -10.02 7.48 -25.54
CA THR A 303 -9.63 7.26 -24.13
C THR A 303 -10.13 5.95 -23.52
N GLY A 304 -10.77 5.08 -24.31
CA GLY A 304 -11.30 3.80 -23.81
C GLY A 304 -10.26 2.96 -23.09
N LEU A 305 -9.05 2.82 -23.65
CA LEU A 305 -7.97 2.05 -23.02
C LEU A 305 -7.49 2.62 -21.69
N LEU A 306 -7.57 3.94 -21.50
CA LEU A 306 -7.27 4.58 -20.22
C LEU A 306 -8.30 4.13 -19.17
N ALA A 307 -9.60 4.31 -19.47
CA ALA A 307 -10.68 3.90 -18.58
C ALA A 307 -10.62 2.40 -18.25
N TRP A 308 -10.30 1.57 -19.24
CA TRP A 308 -10.15 0.13 -19.05
C TRP A 308 -8.98 -0.23 -18.15
N MET A 309 -7.84 0.43 -18.32
CA MET A 309 -6.67 0.19 -17.48
C MET A 309 -6.93 0.62 -16.03
N GLU A 310 -7.59 1.76 -15.83
CA GLU A 310 -8.00 2.24 -14.50
C GLU A 310 -9.00 1.27 -13.83
N CYS A 311 -9.95 0.69 -14.58
CA CYS A 311 -10.80 -0.39 -14.07
C CYS A 311 -9.96 -1.59 -13.61
N CYS A 312 -8.97 -2.00 -14.42
CA CYS A 312 -8.14 -3.15 -14.10
C CYS A 312 -7.21 -2.93 -12.89
N CYS A 313 -6.97 -1.68 -12.49
CA CYS A 313 -6.25 -1.37 -11.25
C CYS A 313 -7.07 -1.60 -9.98
N ILE A 314 -8.40 -1.73 -10.07
CA ILE A 314 -9.25 -1.72 -8.87
C ILE A 314 -9.10 -3.01 -8.06
N SER A 315 -9.20 -4.15 -8.72
CA SER A 315 -9.06 -5.48 -8.10
C SER A 315 -8.73 -6.54 -9.14
N SER A 316 -8.22 -7.69 -8.70
CA SER A 316 -7.96 -8.83 -9.58
C SER A 316 -9.24 -9.33 -10.27
N SER A 317 -10.36 -9.38 -9.55
CA SER A 317 -11.65 -9.83 -10.09
C SER A 317 -12.16 -8.90 -11.20
N ILE A 318 -12.12 -7.58 -10.99
CA ILE A 318 -12.51 -6.61 -12.03
C ILE A 318 -11.55 -6.67 -13.22
N SER A 319 -10.24 -6.79 -12.96
CA SER A 319 -9.23 -6.94 -14.01
C SER A 319 -9.49 -8.16 -14.90
N GLU A 320 -9.81 -9.32 -14.30
CA GLU A 320 -10.17 -10.53 -15.04
C GLU A 320 -11.47 -10.39 -15.83
N GLN A 321 -12.50 -9.77 -15.23
CA GLN A 321 -13.75 -9.46 -15.92
C GLN A 321 -13.48 -8.56 -17.13
N MET A 322 -12.75 -7.45 -16.94
CA MET A 322 -12.44 -6.49 -18.00
C MET A 322 -11.58 -7.10 -19.11
N LEU A 323 -10.64 -7.98 -18.78
CA LEU A 323 -9.86 -8.72 -19.77
C LEU A 323 -10.72 -9.67 -20.60
N SER A 324 -11.75 -10.29 -20.00
CA SER A 324 -12.66 -11.20 -20.70
C SER A 324 -13.61 -10.46 -21.67
N LEU A 325 -13.93 -9.21 -21.36
CA LEU A 325 -14.85 -8.38 -22.15
C LEU A 325 -14.13 -7.55 -23.23
N LEU A 326 -12.81 -7.44 -23.15
CA LEU A 326 -11.98 -6.67 -24.07
C LEU A 326 -12.11 -7.20 -25.51
N VAL A 327 -12.33 -6.29 -26.45
CA VAL A 327 -12.44 -6.58 -27.88
C VAL A 327 -11.18 -6.13 -28.60
N VAL A 328 -10.37 -7.10 -29.06
CA VAL A 328 -9.24 -6.88 -29.95
C VAL A 328 -9.21 -8.02 -30.96
N ASP A 329 -9.23 -7.71 -32.25
CA ASP A 329 -9.06 -8.69 -33.31
C ASP A 329 -7.59 -9.11 -33.44
N VAL A 330 -7.24 -10.23 -32.81
CA VAL A 330 -5.89 -10.83 -32.89
C VAL A 330 -5.55 -11.28 -34.32
N GLY A 331 -6.55 -11.51 -35.17
CA GLY A 331 -6.36 -11.84 -36.59
C GLY A 331 -5.88 -10.65 -37.43
N ASN A 332 -5.96 -9.42 -36.90
CA ASN A 332 -5.57 -8.19 -37.57
C ASN A 332 -4.30 -7.58 -36.93
N PRO A 333 -3.11 -7.76 -37.54
CA PRO A 333 -1.85 -7.26 -36.99
C PRO A 333 -1.79 -5.74 -36.78
N GLU A 334 -2.47 -4.95 -37.63
CA GLU A 334 -2.48 -3.50 -37.48
C GLU A 334 -3.34 -3.06 -36.28
N GLU A 335 -4.40 -3.80 -35.97
CA GLU A 335 -5.21 -3.57 -34.78
C GLU A 335 -4.44 -3.89 -33.50
N VAL A 336 -3.79 -5.06 -33.44
CA VAL A 336 -2.93 -5.43 -32.30
C VAL A 336 -1.81 -4.41 -32.09
N LYS A 337 -1.22 -3.89 -33.17
CA LYS A 337 -0.19 -2.85 -33.11
C LYS A 337 -0.74 -1.51 -32.62
N LEU A 338 -1.94 -1.11 -33.06
CA LEU A 338 -2.60 0.09 -32.58
C LEU A 338 -2.96 -0.03 -31.09
N PHE A 339 -3.52 -1.18 -30.70
CA PHE A 339 -3.79 -1.54 -29.31
C PHE A 339 -2.51 -1.44 -28.47
N SER A 340 -1.40 -2.02 -28.94
CA SER A 340 -0.12 -2.00 -28.20
C SER A 340 0.43 -0.59 -28.00
N LYS A 341 0.26 0.30 -28.98
CA LYS A 341 0.61 1.72 -28.85
C LYS A 341 -0.31 2.43 -27.87
N GLY A 342 -1.61 2.21 -27.96
CA GLY A 342 -2.60 2.80 -27.04
C GLY A 342 -2.40 2.32 -25.61
N PHE A 343 -2.07 1.04 -25.42
CA PHE A 343 -1.74 0.44 -24.14
C PHE A 343 -0.52 1.12 -23.50
N LEU A 344 0.54 1.38 -24.27
CA LEU A 344 1.71 2.13 -23.78
C LEU A 344 1.33 3.54 -23.31
N VAL A 345 0.48 4.24 -24.06
CA VAL A 345 -0.01 5.59 -23.68
C VAL A 345 -0.79 5.52 -22.37
N ALA A 346 -1.75 4.59 -22.27
CA ALA A 346 -2.54 4.39 -21.05
C ALA A 346 -1.65 4.01 -19.85
N LEU A 347 -0.67 3.12 -20.04
CA LEU A 347 0.26 2.70 -19.01
C LEU A 347 1.04 3.89 -18.42
N VAL A 348 1.52 4.79 -19.27
CA VAL A 348 2.27 5.99 -18.85
C VAL A 348 1.36 7.00 -18.13
N GLN A 349 0.07 7.02 -18.46
CA GLN A 349 -0.91 7.87 -17.80
C GLN A 349 -1.34 7.32 -16.43
N VAL A 350 -1.44 5.99 -16.28
CA VAL A 350 -1.94 5.33 -15.06
C VAL A 350 -0.82 5.04 -14.05
N MET A 351 0.35 4.55 -14.50
CA MET A 351 1.47 4.16 -13.63
C MET A 351 1.80 5.17 -12.51
N PRO A 352 1.86 6.49 -12.77
CA PRO A 352 2.22 7.44 -11.72
C PRO A 352 1.23 7.49 -10.56
N TRP A 353 -0.02 7.10 -10.76
CA TRP A 353 -1.11 7.18 -9.76
C TRP A 353 -1.36 5.85 -9.05
N CYS A 354 -0.68 4.80 -9.48
CA CYS A 354 -0.78 3.48 -8.87
C CYS A 354 -0.12 3.47 -7.49
N SER A 355 -0.78 2.87 -6.52
CA SER A 355 -0.09 2.28 -5.37
C SER A 355 0.77 1.08 -5.79
N THR A 356 1.56 0.54 -4.86
CA THR A 356 2.32 -0.69 -5.11
C THR A 356 1.41 -1.87 -5.50
N ARG A 357 0.25 -2.03 -4.84
CA ARG A 357 -0.69 -3.12 -5.16
C ARG A 357 -1.40 -2.94 -6.50
N GLU A 358 -1.86 -1.73 -6.81
CA GLU A 358 -2.50 -1.43 -8.11
C GLU A 358 -1.52 -1.68 -9.27
N TRP A 359 -0.24 -1.34 -9.07
CA TRP A 359 0.81 -1.63 -10.02
C TRP A 359 1.04 -3.14 -10.21
N GLN A 360 0.94 -3.95 -9.15
CA GLN A 360 0.99 -5.41 -9.27
C GLN A 360 -0.15 -5.97 -10.11
N TYR A 361 -1.37 -5.43 -9.98
CA TYR A 361 -2.49 -5.82 -10.83
C TYR A 361 -2.24 -5.51 -12.31
N LEU A 362 -1.69 -4.33 -12.62
CA LEU A 362 -1.30 -4.00 -14.00
C LEU A 362 -0.16 -4.86 -14.52
N HIS A 363 0.82 -5.19 -13.69
CA HIS A 363 1.90 -6.09 -14.06
C HIS A 363 1.36 -7.47 -14.43
N GLN A 364 0.45 -8.03 -13.62
CA GLN A 364 -0.20 -9.31 -13.91
C GLN A 364 -1.08 -9.23 -15.17
N LEU A 365 -1.87 -8.17 -15.32
CA LEU A 365 -2.68 -7.94 -16.53
C LEU A 365 -1.81 -7.90 -17.79
N THR A 366 -0.69 -7.19 -17.73
CA THR A 366 0.25 -7.08 -18.85
C THR A 366 0.79 -8.45 -19.24
N ARG A 367 1.15 -9.30 -18.26
CA ARG A 367 1.55 -10.69 -18.52
C ARG A 367 0.46 -11.47 -19.23
N ARG A 368 -0.79 -11.38 -18.76
CA ARG A 368 -1.94 -12.04 -19.39
C ARG A 368 -2.17 -11.58 -20.84
N LEU A 369 -1.99 -10.29 -21.13
CA LEU A 369 -2.12 -9.76 -22.48
C LEU A 369 -1.02 -10.30 -23.41
N LEU A 370 0.22 -10.39 -22.93
CA LEU A 370 1.34 -11.01 -23.66
C LEU A 370 1.09 -12.51 -23.89
N GLU A 371 0.63 -13.23 -22.86
CA GLU A 371 0.24 -14.66 -22.95
C GLU A 371 -0.81 -14.90 -24.02
N LYS A 372 -1.85 -14.06 -24.06
CA LYS A 372 -2.95 -14.13 -25.02
C LYS A 372 -2.62 -13.53 -26.38
N GLN A 373 -1.40 -13.00 -26.57
CA GLN A 373 -0.96 -12.30 -27.78
C GLN A 373 -1.83 -11.09 -28.17
N LEU A 374 -2.53 -10.51 -27.19
CA LEU A 374 -3.32 -9.28 -27.36
C LEU A 374 -2.41 -8.04 -27.35
N LEU A 375 -1.27 -8.14 -26.67
CA LEU A 375 -0.25 -7.10 -26.60
C LEU A 375 1.01 -7.56 -27.35
N HIS A 376 1.49 -6.73 -28.27
CA HIS A 376 2.73 -6.96 -28.98
C HIS A 376 3.86 -6.06 -28.45
N VAL A 377 4.90 -6.70 -27.92
CA VAL A 377 6.17 -6.06 -27.55
C VAL A 377 7.31 -6.90 -28.14
N PRO A 378 8.33 -6.29 -28.76
CA PRO A 378 9.48 -7.03 -29.26
C PRO A 378 10.36 -7.57 -28.13
N TYR A 379 11.12 -8.63 -28.39
CA TYR A 379 12.02 -9.24 -27.40
C TYR A 379 13.27 -8.41 -27.10
N SER A 380 13.69 -7.55 -28.03
CA SER A 380 14.80 -6.63 -27.85
C SER A 380 14.53 -5.32 -28.59
N LEU A 381 15.18 -4.27 -28.13
CA LEU A 381 15.40 -3.08 -28.95
C LEU A 381 16.59 -3.38 -29.87
N GLU A 382 16.70 -2.69 -30.99
CA GLU A 382 17.68 -2.84 -32.09
C GLU A 382 19.19 -2.90 -31.69
N TYR A 383 19.52 -2.93 -30.41
CA TYR A 383 20.86 -3.02 -29.80
C TYR A 383 21.63 -4.32 -30.06
N ILE A 384 21.07 -5.26 -30.83
CA ILE A 384 21.68 -6.58 -30.99
C ILE A 384 21.75 -6.89 -32.48
N GLN A 385 22.86 -6.44 -33.10
CA GLN A 385 23.20 -6.71 -34.50
C GLN A 385 23.38 -8.21 -34.80
N PHE A 386 23.52 -9.02 -33.76
CA PHE A 386 23.57 -10.48 -33.84
C PHE A 386 22.57 -11.03 -32.83
N VAL A 387 21.30 -11.22 -33.22
CA VAL A 387 20.44 -12.12 -32.47
C VAL A 387 21.21 -13.44 -32.41
N PRO A 388 21.74 -13.85 -31.25
CA PRO A 388 22.49 -15.10 -31.22
C PRO A 388 21.46 -16.20 -31.49
N LEU A 389 21.90 -17.40 -31.89
CA LEU A 389 21.03 -18.55 -32.18
C LEU A 389 20.26 -19.08 -30.92
N LEU A 390 20.04 -18.21 -29.92
CA LEU A 390 19.38 -18.46 -28.66
C LEU A 390 17.88 -18.68 -28.85
N ASN A 391 17.34 -19.59 -28.05
CA ASN A 391 15.92 -19.79 -27.96
C ASN A 391 15.35 -18.84 -26.90
N LEU A 392 14.97 -17.62 -27.28
CA LEU A 392 14.44 -16.64 -26.34
C LEU A 392 13.02 -16.95 -25.82
N LYS A 393 12.34 -17.97 -26.37
CA LYS A 393 10.96 -18.32 -26.00
C LYS A 393 10.75 -18.54 -24.49
N PRO A 394 11.65 -19.23 -23.75
CA PRO A 394 11.49 -19.43 -22.30
C PRO A 394 11.52 -18.13 -21.49
N LEU A 395 12.20 -17.09 -21.99
CA LEU A 395 12.33 -15.78 -21.33
C LEU A 395 11.54 -14.68 -22.07
N ALA A 396 10.68 -15.05 -23.02
CA ALA A 396 9.97 -14.14 -23.91
C ALA A 396 9.22 -13.04 -23.14
N GLN A 397 8.42 -13.43 -22.14
CA GLN A 397 7.63 -12.48 -21.36
C GLN A 397 8.51 -11.53 -20.55
N GLU A 398 9.57 -12.03 -19.91
CA GLU A 398 10.45 -11.20 -19.08
C GLU A 398 11.20 -10.16 -19.94
N LEU A 399 11.64 -10.57 -21.13
CA LEU A 399 12.24 -9.67 -22.12
C LEU A 399 11.23 -8.61 -22.60
N GLN A 400 10.02 -9.03 -22.95
CA GLN A 400 8.95 -8.13 -23.40
C GLN A 400 8.56 -7.12 -22.33
N LEU A 401 8.40 -7.55 -21.08
CA LEU A 401 8.11 -6.65 -19.96
C LEU A 401 9.24 -5.64 -19.76
N SER A 402 10.50 -6.07 -19.81
CA SER A 402 11.64 -5.18 -19.69
C SER A 402 11.67 -4.12 -20.81
N VAL A 403 11.38 -4.53 -22.05
CA VAL A 403 11.29 -3.60 -23.20
C VAL A 403 10.12 -2.63 -23.04
N LEU A 404 8.94 -3.12 -22.61
CA LEU A 404 7.76 -2.29 -22.39
C LEU A 404 8.03 -1.21 -21.34
N LEU A 405 8.66 -1.58 -20.22
CA LEU A 405 9.04 -0.65 -19.16
C LEU A 405 10.02 0.41 -19.67
N LEU A 406 11.02 0.02 -20.45
CA LEU A 406 11.91 0.99 -21.10
C LEU A 406 11.14 1.93 -22.03
N ARG A 407 10.23 1.42 -22.88
CA ARG A 407 9.41 2.27 -23.75
C ARG A 407 8.50 3.21 -22.96
N ALA A 408 7.97 2.76 -21.83
CA ALA A 408 7.15 3.59 -20.94
C ALA A 408 7.97 4.76 -20.38
N PHE A 409 9.18 4.50 -19.91
CA PHE A 409 10.07 5.56 -19.42
C PHE A 409 10.60 6.47 -20.55
N GLN A 410 10.85 5.95 -21.75
CA GLN A 410 11.18 6.79 -22.91
C GLN A 410 10.04 7.77 -23.24
N PHE A 411 8.79 7.33 -23.13
CA PHE A 411 7.64 8.21 -23.26
C PHE A 411 7.56 9.20 -22.10
N LEU A 412 7.55 8.70 -20.86
CA LEU A 412 7.36 9.52 -19.65
C LEU A 412 8.45 10.61 -19.51
N CYS A 413 9.70 10.31 -19.88
CA CYS A 413 10.80 11.26 -19.88
C CYS A 413 10.85 12.16 -21.14
N SER A 414 9.92 12.00 -22.09
CA SER A 414 9.86 12.84 -23.28
C SER A 414 9.53 14.30 -22.94
N GLN A 415 9.79 15.20 -23.88
CA GLN A 415 9.49 16.63 -23.70
C GLN A 415 8.01 16.91 -23.41
N SER A 416 7.10 16.04 -23.88
CA SER A 416 5.66 16.16 -23.65
C SER A 416 5.26 15.88 -22.20
N CYS A 417 6.03 15.05 -21.49
CA CYS A 417 5.69 14.54 -20.17
C CYS A 417 6.64 14.98 -19.06
N ARG A 418 7.76 15.64 -19.39
CA ARG A 418 8.81 16.06 -18.43
C ARG A 418 8.33 16.84 -17.21
N ASN A 419 7.19 17.52 -17.30
CA ASN A 419 6.61 18.34 -16.23
C ASN A 419 5.37 17.70 -15.59
N TRP A 420 5.04 16.45 -15.90
CA TRP A 420 3.86 15.78 -15.35
C TRP A 420 4.00 15.44 -13.87
N LEU A 421 5.23 15.18 -13.42
CA LEU A 421 5.49 14.72 -12.06
C LEU A 421 6.44 15.67 -11.31
N PRO A 422 6.14 15.96 -10.03
CA PRO A 422 7.12 16.54 -9.12
C PRO A 422 8.21 15.51 -8.78
N MET A 423 9.27 15.94 -8.09
CA MET A 423 10.40 15.07 -7.75
C MET A 423 9.99 13.83 -6.94
N GLU A 424 9.01 13.96 -6.03
CA GLU A 424 8.48 12.81 -5.29
C GLU A 424 7.71 11.83 -6.20
N GLY A 425 7.05 12.33 -7.25
CA GLY A 425 6.39 11.49 -8.25
C GLY A 425 7.38 10.71 -9.10
N TRP A 426 8.51 11.33 -9.47
CA TRP A 426 9.61 10.64 -10.14
C TRP A 426 10.23 9.53 -9.27
N ASN A 427 10.44 9.80 -7.98
CA ASN A 427 10.87 8.78 -7.03
C ASN A 427 9.90 7.60 -6.94
N HIS A 428 8.59 7.89 -6.96
CA HIS A 428 7.54 6.87 -6.92
C HIS A 428 7.56 5.96 -8.15
N VAL A 429 7.55 6.51 -9.36
CA VAL A 429 7.58 5.69 -10.58
C VAL A 429 8.88 4.88 -10.71
N VAL A 430 10.01 5.44 -10.26
CA VAL A 430 11.29 4.70 -10.20
C VAL A 430 11.20 3.54 -9.20
N LYS A 431 10.56 3.72 -8.05
CA LYS A 431 10.31 2.64 -7.10
C LYS A 431 9.48 1.52 -7.73
N LEU A 432 8.39 1.84 -8.44
CA LEU A 432 7.56 0.85 -9.14
C LEU A 432 8.35 0.10 -10.23
N LEU A 433 9.18 0.83 -11.00
CA LEU A 433 10.07 0.24 -11.99
C LEU A 433 11.07 -0.73 -11.35
N CYS A 434 11.78 -0.32 -10.30
CA CYS A 434 12.74 -1.15 -9.60
C CYS A 434 12.08 -2.43 -9.07
N SER A 435 10.92 -2.32 -8.43
CA SER A 435 10.17 -3.49 -7.96
C SER A 435 9.81 -4.43 -9.10
N SER A 436 9.37 -3.90 -10.24
CA SER A 436 9.05 -4.72 -11.43
C SER A 436 10.28 -5.47 -11.92
N LEU A 437 11.40 -4.77 -12.13
CA LEU A 437 12.62 -5.35 -12.65
C LEU A 437 13.23 -6.38 -11.70
N THR A 438 13.20 -6.14 -10.38
CA THR A 438 13.59 -7.15 -9.37
C THR A 438 12.73 -8.41 -9.50
N ASN A 439 11.41 -8.27 -9.64
CA ASN A 439 10.53 -9.43 -9.87
C ASN A 439 10.86 -10.18 -11.16
N LEU A 440 11.31 -9.49 -12.22
CA LEU A 440 11.78 -10.17 -13.44
C LEU A 440 13.08 -10.96 -13.17
N LEU A 441 14.02 -10.40 -12.41
CA LEU A 441 15.26 -11.11 -12.03
C LEU A 441 14.93 -12.39 -11.24
N ASP A 442 14.02 -12.30 -10.28
CA ASP A 442 13.57 -13.46 -9.49
C ASP A 442 12.85 -14.50 -10.36
N SER A 443 12.03 -14.05 -11.32
CA SER A 443 11.35 -14.93 -12.27
C SER A 443 12.34 -15.69 -13.15
N VAL A 444 13.40 -15.04 -13.63
CA VAL A 444 14.46 -15.71 -14.41
C VAL A 444 15.23 -16.72 -13.56
N ARG A 445 15.60 -16.37 -12.32
CA ARG A 445 16.24 -17.32 -11.38
C ARG A 445 15.34 -18.54 -11.11
N LEU A 446 14.02 -18.35 -11.02
CA LEU A 446 13.06 -19.44 -10.84
C LEU A 446 12.95 -20.31 -12.10
N ILE A 447 12.87 -19.71 -13.29
CA ILE A 447 12.83 -20.45 -14.57
C ILE A 447 14.09 -21.31 -14.73
N GLN A 448 15.26 -20.79 -14.34
CA GLN A 448 16.52 -21.52 -14.36
C GLN A 448 16.54 -22.74 -13.41
N SER A 449 15.78 -22.69 -12.30
CA SER A 449 15.77 -23.75 -11.28
C SER A 449 14.62 -24.76 -11.40
N VAL A 450 13.47 -24.37 -11.98
CA VAL A 450 12.21 -25.16 -11.94
C VAL A 450 11.67 -25.54 -13.33
N GLY A 451 12.28 -25.09 -14.42
CA GLY A 451 11.71 -25.21 -15.77
C GLY A 451 11.25 -26.63 -16.19
N PRO A 452 10.20 -26.78 -17.03
CA PRO A 452 9.68 -28.07 -17.53
C PRO A 452 10.71 -28.97 -18.27
N TRP A 453 11.88 -28.40 -18.51
CA TRP A 453 13.02 -28.98 -19.22
C TRP A 453 13.89 -29.88 -18.32
N ALA A 454 13.57 -29.94 -17.02
CA ALA A 454 14.18 -30.87 -16.06
C ALA A 454 13.81 -32.36 -16.31
N GLN A 455 12.82 -32.64 -17.17
CA GLN A 455 12.44 -34.00 -17.56
C GLN A 455 12.84 -34.29 -19.02
N GLY A 456 14.14 -34.42 -19.27
CA GLY A 456 14.65 -35.20 -20.42
C GLY A 456 15.00 -34.45 -21.71
N GLN A 457 15.01 -33.11 -21.73
CA GLN A 457 15.70 -32.35 -22.78
C GLN A 457 16.71 -31.39 -22.14
N GLU A 458 17.98 -31.77 -22.16
CA GLU A 458 19.13 -30.96 -21.73
C GLU A 458 19.28 -29.70 -22.61
N GLN A 459 18.58 -28.61 -22.28
CA GLN A 459 18.95 -27.29 -22.76
C GLN A 459 19.27 -26.37 -21.57
N ASP A 460 20.56 -26.12 -21.40
CA ASP A 460 21.11 -25.11 -20.49
C ASP A 460 20.69 -23.71 -20.96
N LEU A 461 19.84 -23.02 -20.17
CA LEU A 461 19.35 -21.66 -20.45
C LEU A 461 20.35 -20.57 -20.00
N THR A 462 21.59 -20.94 -19.68
CA THR A 462 22.60 -19.98 -19.20
C THR A 462 22.83 -18.84 -20.19
N GLN A 463 22.90 -19.12 -21.49
CA GLN A 463 23.16 -18.08 -22.50
C GLN A 463 21.97 -17.13 -22.66
N GLU A 464 20.75 -17.67 -22.67
CA GLU A 464 19.49 -16.90 -22.67
C GLU A 464 19.40 -15.98 -21.44
N ALA A 465 19.76 -16.48 -20.27
CA ALA A 465 19.73 -15.71 -19.03
C ALA A 465 20.83 -14.65 -18.97
N LEU A 466 22.05 -14.94 -19.45
CA LEU A 466 23.11 -13.94 -19.60
C LEU A 466 22.67 -12.81 -20.53
N PHE A 467 22.08 -13.16 -21.68
CA PHE A 467 21.49 -12.21 -22.62
C PHE A 467 20.42 -11.33 -21.94
N PHE A 468 19.52 -11.94 -21.18
CA PHE A 468 18.49 -11.23 -20.43
C PHE A 468 19.12 -10.22 -19.45
N TYR A 469 20.09 -10.63 -18.63
CA TYR A 469 20.75 -9.73 -17.68
C TYR A 469 21.47 -8.57 -18.40
N THR A 470 22.17 -8.84 -19.51
CA THR A 470 22.77 -7.80 -20.34
C THR A 470 21.71 -6.81 -20.83
N GLN A 471 20.58 -7.30 -21.34
CA GLN A 471 19.53 -6.44 -21.87
C GLN A 471 18.87 -5.59 -20.77
N VAL A 472 18.50 -6.18 -19.63
CA VAL A 472 17.92 -5.43 -18.50
C VAL A 472 18.91 -4.40 -17.96
N PHE A 473 20.20 -4.73 -17.87
CA PHE A 473 21.24 -3.77 -17.49
C PHE A 473 21.26 -2.56 -18.44
N CYS A 474 21.22 -2.80 -19.75
CA CYS A 474 21.16 -1.72 -20.75
C CYS A 474 19.92 -0.85 -20.56
N HIS A 475 18.76 -1.47 -20.31
CA HIS A 475 17.51 -0.74 -20.10
C HIS A 475 17.56 0.13 -18.85
N VAL A 476 18.07 -0.39 -17.73
CA VAL A 476 18.24 0.37 -16.48
C VAL A 476 19.14 1.58 -16.72
N LEU A 477 20.30 1.40 -17.36
CA LEU A 477 21.23 2.50 -17.63
C LEU A 477 20.63 3.54 -18.59
N HIS A 478 19.88 3.12 -19.60
CA HIS A 478 19.18 4.03 -20.50
C HIS A 478 18.13 4.87 -19.75
N ILE A 479 17.37 4.25 -18.85
CA ILE A 479 16.40 4.95 -18.01
C ILE A 479 17.10 5.94 -17.07
N MET A 480 18.20 5.53 -16.42
CA MET A 480 19.00 6.42 -15.58
C MET A 480 19.53 7.65 -16.34
N ALA A 481 19.89 7.49 -17.62
CA ALA A 481 20.38 8.60 -18.45
C ALA A 481 19.29 9.61 -18.81
N MET A 482 18.02 9.20 -18.82
CA MET A 482 16.87 10.07 -19.12
C MET A 482 16.30 10.78 -17.88
N LEU A 483 16.59 10.27 -16.67
CA LEU A 483 16.00 10.73 -15.41
C LEU A 483 16.82 11.83 -14.72
N HIS A 484 16.17 12.51 -13.76
CA HIS A 484 16.83 13.39 -12.79
C HIS A 484 17.80 12.60 -11.92
N LYS A 485 19.02 13.12 -11.67
CA LYS A 485 20.09 12.38 -10.98
C LYS A 485 19.73 12.00 -9.55
N GLU A 486 18.88 12.82 -8.92
CA GLU A 486 18.39 12.72 -7.55
C GLU A 486 17.54 11.47 -7.33
N VAL A 487 16.88 10.96 -8.38
CA VAL A 487 15.98 9.79 -8.28
C VAL A 487 16.63 8.49 -8.76
N CYS A 488 17.87 8.54 -9.26
CA CYS A 488 18.53 7.40 -9.90
C CYS A 488 19.19 6.41 -8.93
N GLU A 489 19.23 6.68 -7.62
CA GLU A 489 19.92 5.81 -6.66
C GLU A 489 19.35 4.38 -6.63
N PRO A 490 18.02 4.15 -6.59
CA PRO A 490 17.46 2.79 -6.63
C PRO A 490 17.81 2.04 -7.91
N LEU A 491 17.86 2.73 -9.06
CA LEU A 491 18.24 2.14 -10.35
C LEU A 491 19.72 1.78 -10.40
N TYR A 492 20.57 2.61 -9.78
CA TYR A 492 21.98 2.31 -9.65
C TYR A 492 22.24 1.04 -8.82
N VAL A 493 21.55 0.91 -7.67
CA VAL A 493 21.61 -0.31 -6.85
C VAL A 493 21.14 -1.53 -7.64
N LEU A 494 20.03 -1.41 -8.39
CA LEU A 494 19.52 -2.48 -9.24
C LEU A 494 20.52 -2.85 -10.35
N ALA A 495 21.19 -1.88 -10.99
CA ALA A 495 22.23 -2.13 -11.98
C ALA A 495 23.39 -2.95 -11.40
N LEU A 496 23.79 -2.66 -10.16
CA LEU A 496 24.79 -3.45 -9.45
C LEU A 496 24.28 -4.87 -9.15
N GLU A 497 23.02 -5.04 -8.76
CA GLU A 497 22.43 -6.36 -8.54
C GLU A 497 22.42 -7.20 -9.82
N ILE A 498 22.00 -6.61 -10.95
CA ILE A 498 21.99 -7.28 -12.26
C ILE A 498 23.40 -7.77 -12.63
N LEU A 499 24.42 -6.92 -12.43
CA LEU A 499 25.80 -7.30 -12.66
C LEU A 499 26.26 -8.44 -11.74
N THR A 500 25.82 -8.47 -10.47
CA THR A 500 26.08 -9.62 -9.59
C THR A 500 25.42 -10.90 -10.11
N CYS A 501 24.19 -10.82 -10.61
CA CYS A 501 23.50 -11.98 -11.20
C CYS A 501 24.25 -12.50 -12.43
N TYR A 502 24.65 -11.59 -13.31
CA TYR A 502 25.44 -11.88 -14.49
C TYR A 502 26.77 -12.55 -14.13
N GLU A 503 27.53 -11.97 -13.20
CA GLU A 503 28.83 -12.49 -12.75
C GLU A 503 28.68 -13.90 -12.16
N THR A 504 27.69 -14.10 -11.28
CA THR A 504 27.42 -15.39 -10.64
C THR A 504 27.16 -16.47 -11.70
N LEU A 505 26.32 -16.16 -12.68
CA LEU A 505 25.96 -17.10 -13.74
C LEU A 505 27.13 -17.35 -14.72
N CYS A 506 27.87 -16.30 -15.08
CA CYS A 506 29.03 -16.39 -15.98
C CYS A 506 30.14 -17.29 -15.39
N LYS A 507 30.41 -17.19 -14.09
CA LYS A 507 31.41 -18.04 -13.39
C LYS A 507 31.07 -19.53 -13.42
N THR A 508 29.80 -19.88 -13.56
CA THR A 508 29.34 -21.27 -13.62
C THR A 508 29.41 -21.90 -15.01
N ASN A 509 29.76 -21.15 -16.07
CA ASN A 509 29.85 -21.65 -17.45
C ASN A 509 31.32 -21.82 -17.91
N PRO A 510 31.87 -23.06 -17.97
CA PRO A 510 33.30 -23.31 -18.21
C PRO A 510 33.72 -23.36 -19.69
N SER A 511 32.88 -22.98 -20.66
CA SER A 511 33.20 -23.18 -22.09
C SER A 511 34.27 -22.22 -22.63
N ILE A 512 35.20 -22.71 -23.48
CA ILE A 512 36.30 -21.92 -24.07
C ILE A 512 35.78 -20.83 -25.04
N SER A 513 34.64 -21.07 -25.70
CA SER A 513 33.93 -20.06 -26.50
C SER A 513 33.45 -18.88 -25.64
N ALA A 514 33.27 -19.08 -24.34
CA ALA A 514 32.84 -18.03 -23.42
C ALA A 514 33.92 -16.97 -23.16
N LEU A 515 35.21 -17.25 -23.36
CA LEU A 515 36.27 -16.25 -23.07
C LEU A 515 36.22 -15.06 -24.05
N LEU A 516 36.11 -15.31 -25.35
CA LEU A 516 36.01 -14.25 -26.36
C LEU A 516 34.67 -13.51 -26.24
N GLN A 517 33.58 -14.26 -26.04
CA GLN A 517 32.25 -13.72 -25.83
C GLN A 517 32.22 -12.82 -24.58
N LYS A 518 32.79 -13.27 -23.46
CA LYS A 518 32.92 -12.51 -22.22
C LYS A 518 33.71 -11.21 -22.42
N VAL A 519 34.82 -11.23 -23.16
CA VAL A 519 35.59 -10.00 -23.45
C VAL A 519 34.78 -9.03 -24.30
N ASN A 520 34.03 -9.51 -25.29
CA ASN A 520 33.18 -8.67 -26.13
C ASN A 520 32.01 -8.08 -25.35
N GLU A 521 31.34 -8.88 -24.54
CA GLU A 521 30.26 -8.45 -23.64
C GLU A 521 30.79 -7.45 -22.61
N GLN A 522 31.96 -7.68 -22.02
CA GLN A 522 32.60 -6.75 -21.09
C GLN A 522 32.89 -5.40 -21.75
N ARG A 523 33.41 -5.38 -22.99
CA ARG A 523 33.62 -4.14 -23.75
C ARG A 523 32.30 -3.42 -24.02
N PHE A 524 31.26 -4.17 -24.40
CA PHE A 524 29.93 -3.60 -24.64
C PHE A 524 29.34 -2.99 -23.36
N LEU A 525 29.32 -3.71 -22.25
CA LEU A 525 28.82 -3.23 -20.96
C LEU A 525 29.58 -1.97 -20.50
N LYS A 526 30.91 -1.92 -20.70
CA LYS A 526 31.71 -0.72 -20.43
C LYS A 526 31.25 0.48 -21.26
N SER A 527 31.07 0.28 -22.58
CA SER A 527 30.65 1.36 -23.49
C SER A 527 29.32 2.01 -23.09
N ILE A 528 28.43 1.24 -22.45
CA ILE A 528 27.14 1.75 -21.95
C ILE A 528 27.34 2.45 -20.60
N ALA A 529 28.10 1.84 -19.68
CA ALA A 529 28.38 2.38 -18.35
C ALA A 529 29.17 3.71 -18.38
N GLU A 530 29.96 3.95 -19.43
CA GLU A 530 30.74 5.18 -19.62
C GLU A 530 29.88 6.47 -19.64
N ASN A 531 28.60 6.36 -20.02
CA ASN A 531 27.69 7.50 -20.11
C ASN A 531 26.97 7.84 -18.79
N ILE A 532 27.23 7.10 -17.72
CA ILE A 532 26.55 7.27 -16.43
C ILE A 532 27.18 8.41 -15.62
N SER A 533 26.33 9.17 -14.93
CA SER A 533 26.74 10.17 -13.95
C SER A 533 26.03 9.92 -12.61
N PRO A 534 26.60 10.35 -11.47
CA PRO A 534 27.92 10.97 -11.28
C PRO A 534 29.10 10.01 -11.50
N GLU A 535 30.31 10.58 -11.54
CA GLU A 535 31.57 9.87 -11.80
C GLU A 535 31.79 8.67 -10.89
N GLU A 536 31.46 8.79 -9.60
CA GLU A 536 31.65 7.74 -8.61
C GLU A 536 30.81 6.49 -8.93
N ARG A 537 29.55 6.68 -9.36
CA ARG A 537 28.67 5.57 -9.79
C ARG A 537 29.25 4.90 -11.03
N ARG A 538 29.73 5.70 -11.99
CA ARG A 538 30.40 5.22 -13.21
C ARG A 538 31.64 4.38 -12.88
N GLN A 539 32.53 4.88 -12.02
CA GLN A 539 33.74 4.19 -11.62
C GLN A 539 33.43 2.86 -10.92
N THR A 540 32.42 2.83 -10.06
CA THR A 540 32.01 1.60 -9.37
C THR A 540 31.45 0.56 -10.35
N LEU A 541 30.60 0.97 -11.30
CA LEU A 541 30.12 0.09 -12.37
C LEU A 541 31.26 -0.47 -13.21
N LEU A 542 32.18 0.39 -13.66
CA LEU A 542 33.33 -0.01 -14.46
C LEU A 542 34.27 -0.95 -13.68
N HIS A 543 34.51 -0.68 -12.39
CA HIS A 543 35.30 -1.56 -11.53
C HIS A 543 34.64 -2.93 -11.40
N LYS A 544 33.33 -2.97 -11.15
CA LYS A 544 32.57 -4.22 -11.11
C LYS A 544 32.69 -4.96 -12.44
N ILE A 545 32.48 -4.27 -13.56
CA ILE A 545 32.63 -4.84 -14.92
C ILE A 545 34.03 -5.41 -15.18
N ASN A 546 35.08 -4.82 -14.62
CA ASN A 546 36.44 -5.32 -14.75
C ASN A 546 36.71 -6.62 -13.98
N ASN A 547 35.96 -6.88 -12.91
CA ASN A 547 36.26 -7.96 -11.96
C ASN A 547 35.56 -9.29 -12.27
N PHE A 548 34.68 -9.35 -13.28
CA PHE A 548 33.95 -10.57 -13.64
C PHE A 548 34.84 -11.59 -14.34
#